data_AF-A0A811ZIP9-F1
#
_entry.id   AF-A0A811ZIP9-F1
#
_cell.length_a   1.000
_cell.length_b   1.000
_cell.length_c   1.000
_cell.angle_alpha   90.00
_cell.angle_beta   90.00
_cell.angle_gamma   90.00
#
_symmetry.space_group_name_H-M   'P 1'
#
loop_
_entity.id
_entity.type
_entity.pdbx_description
1 polymer ?
#
loop_
_entity_poly.entity_id
_entity_poly.type
_entity_poly.pdbx_seq_one_letter_code
_entity_poly.pdbx_strand_id
1 'polypeptide(L)'
;MDTDQGAGPSSTGDKHRDLQVLLQELWRLQAKQRRLKREVEKHKLFEDYLMKVLEKIPKGHYEGEEPDEALVGTMVEHYEKLFIVIQDVQKHLEALSEMKQVICQRLESLEESHRALIPSLKIQLCQLQKRCHHQQKQWLQLEHRVTSQKDMGSYSNQLLNYVQMAIDSMVRQCSPSTRSAPRTMGLFSKLDLIQEFMLDKMETMRFISLLMEPRVCWLGDSLKDPRRYPRSFGKCPRDQDSVPRTPFPGTQTSDCSSPH
;
A
#
# COMPACT_ATOMS: atom_id res chain seq x y z
N MET A 1 -150.21 -47.93 -32.80
CA MET A 1 -148.85 -48.12 -32.24
C MET A 1 -148.00 -46.98 -32.80
N ASP A 2 -148.33 -45.72 -32.54
CA ASP A 2 -148.50 -45.06 -31.24
C ASP A 2 -147.35 -45.36 -30.30
N THR A 3 -146.31 -44.54 -30.37
CA THR A 3 -145.72 -43.97 -29.17
C THR A 3 -144.99 -42.69 -29.54
N ASP A 4 -145.76 -41.62 -29.49
CA ASP A 4 -145.28 -40.29 -29.16
C ASP A 4 -144.78 -40.34 -27.70
N GLN A 5 -143.50 -40.09 -27.44
CA GLN A 5 -143.06 -39.73 -26.09
C GLN A 5 -141.66 -39.13 -26.06
N GLY A 6 -141.58 -37.93 -25.48
CA GLY A 6 -140.48 -37.61 -24.58
C GLY A 6 -139.55 -36.52 -25.07
N ALA A 7 -139.90 -35.28 -24.76
CA ALA A 7 -139.02 -34.13 -24.81
C ALA A 7 -137.73 -34.33 -24.00
N GLY A 8 -136.63 -33.78 -24.53
CA GLY A 8 -135.40 -33.55 -23.78
C GLY A 8 -134.43 -32.67 -24.58
N PRO A 9 -134.44 -31.33 -24.40
CA PRO A 9 -133.47 -30.46 -25.06
C PRO A 9 -132.12 -30.54 -24.33
N SER A 10 -131.24 -31.44 -24.76
CA SER A 10 -129.87 -31.55 -24.23
C SER A 10 -128.79 -31.26 -25.28
N SER A 11 -129.10 -30.56 -26.38
CA SER A 11 -128.09 -30.25 -27.43
C SER A 11 -127.46 -28.86 -27.36
N THR A 12 -127.91 -27.99 -26.46
CA THR A 12 -127.38 -26.62 -26.32
C THR A 12 -126.24 -26.53 -25.31
N GLY A 13 -126.24 -27.35 -24.25
CA GLY A 13 -125.17 -27.38 -23.24
C GLY A 13 -123.87 -28.03 -23.71
N ASP A 14 -123.96 -29.05 -24.55
CA ASP A 14 -122.79 -29.81 -25.05
C ASP A 14 -122.03 -29.02 -26.12
N LYS A 15 -122.75 -28.44 -27.09
CA LYS A 15 -122.18 -27.56 -28.11
C LYS A 15 -121.56 -26.29 -27.53
N HIS A 16 -122.11 -25.77 -26.44
CA HIS A 16 -121.55 -24.60 -25.77
C HIS A 16 -120.23 -24.94 -25.06
N ARG A 17 -120.15 -26.13 -24.44
CA ARG A 17 -118.90 -26.66 -23.89
C ARG A 17 -117.86 -26.88 -24.99
N ASP A 18 -118.24 -27.48 -26.11
CA ASP A 18 -117.33 -27.71 -27.24
C ASP A 18 -116.81 -26.40 -27.85
N LEU A 19 -117.70 -25.42 -28.03
CA LEU A 19 -117.30 -24.07 -28.47
C LEU A 19 -116.32 -23.41 -27.48
N GLN A 20 -116.55 -23.58 -26.18
CA GLN A 20 -115.69 -23.04 -25.13
C GLN A 20 -114.32 -23.73 -25.12
N VAL A 21 -114.27 -25.05 -25.36
CA VAL A 21 -113.03 -25.83 -25.51
C VAL A 21 -112.26 -25.38 -26.76
N LEU A 22 -112.92 -25.26 -27.91
CA LEU A 22 -112.29 -24.78 -29.15
C LEU A 22 -111.73 -23.36 -29.01
N LEU A 23 -112.46 -22.46 -28.34
CA LEU A 23 -111.98 -21.12 -28.02
C LEU A 23 -110.71 -21.17 -27.15
N GLN A 24 -110.70 -22.02 -26.12
CA GLN A 24 -109.55 -22.19 -25.25
C GLN A 24 -108.33 -22.78 -25.99
N GLU A 25 -108.54 -23.72 -26.91
CA GLU A 25 -107.49 -24.26 -27.77
C GLU A 25 -106.94 -23.24 -28.76
N LEU A 26 -107.79 -22.40 -29.34
CA LEU A 26 -107.39 -21.34 -30.26
C LEU A 26 -106.52 -20.31 -29.53
N TRP A 27 -106.90 -19.91 -28.32
CA TRP A 27 -106.08 -19.07 -27.44
C TRP A 27 -104.74 -19.74 -27.09
N ARG A 28 -104.73 -21.04 -26.80
CA ARG A 28 -103.51 -21.80 -26.51
C ARG A 28 -102.59 -21.89 -27.72
N LEU A 29 -103.13 -22.13 -28.91
CA LEU A 29 -102.37 -22.19 -30.16
C LEU A 29 -101.80 -20.81 -30.51
N GLN A 30 -102.58 -19.75 -30.34
CA GLN A 30 -102.10 -18.39 -30.56
C GLN A 30 -100.97 -18.02 -29.59
N ALA A 31 -101.05 -18.46 -28.33
CA ALA A 31 -99.96 -18.30 -27.37
C ALA A 31 -98.70 -19.10 -27.77
N LYS A 32 -98.85 -20.34 -28.24
CA LYS A 32 -97.74 -21.16 -28.75
C LYS A 32 -97.09 -20.56 -29.99
N GLN A 33 -97.87 -20.05 -30.94
CA GLN A 33 -97.37 -19.37 -32.14
C GLN A 33 -96.56 -18.13 -31.77
N ARG A 34 -97.06 -17.32 -30.83
CA ARG A 34 -96.33 -16.15 -30.31
C ARG A 34 -95.03 -16.55 -29.62
N ARG A 35 -95.03 -17.65 -28.86
CA ARG A 35 -93.82 -18.18 -28.21
C ARG A 35 -92.79 -18.64 -29.24
N LEU A 36 -93.21 -19.40 -30.24
CA LEU A 36 -92.32 -19.91 -31.29
C LEU A 36 -91.70 -18.77 -32.10
N LYS A 37 -92.49 -17.74 -32.44
CA LYS A 37 -92.00 -16.55 -33.16
C LYS A 37 -90.86 -15.86 -32.41
N ARG A 38 -91.00 -15.68 -31.09
CA ARG A 38 -89.94 -15.10 -30.24
C ARG A 38 -88.69 -15.99 -30.19
N GLU A 39 -88.87 -17.31 -30.11
CA GLU A 39 -87.74 -18.24 -30.06
C GLU A 39 -86.98 -18.26 -31.39
N VAL A 40 -87.68 -18.19 -32.53
CA VAL A 40 -87.06 -18.06 -33.85
C VAL A 40 -86.26 -16.76 -33.96
N GLU A 41 -86.83 -15.63 -33.55
CA GLU A 41 -86.14 -14.33 -33.55
C GLU A 41 -84.87 -14.36 -32.66
N LYS A 42 -84.94 -15.01 -31.49
CA LYS A 42 -83.79 -15.21 -30.61
C LYS A 42 -82.68 -16.04 -31.26
N HIS A 43 -83.03 -17.11 -31.98
CA HIS A 43 -82.04 -17.97 -32.62
C HIS A 43 -81.42 -17.36 -33.88
N LYS A 44 -82.15 -16.49 -34.58
CA LYS A 44 -81.65 -15.77 -35.75
C LYS A 44 -80.42 -14.91 -35.43
N LEU A 45 -80.35 -14.34 -34.23
CA LEU A 45 -79.17 -13.57 -33.78
C LEU A 45 -77.91 -14.43 -33.70
N PHE A 46 -78.03 -15.71 -33.32
CA PHE A 46 -76.90 -16.64 -33.31
C PHE A 46 -76.51 -17.05 -34.73
N GLU A 47 -77.46 -17.26 -35.62
CA GLU A 47 -77.20 -17.52 -37.05
C GLU A 47 -76.42 -16.37 -37.69
N ASP A 48 -76.89 -15.13 -37.52
CA ASP A 48 -76.23 -13.93 -38.03
C ASP A 48 -74.81 -13.76 -37.45
N TYR A 49 -74.60 -14.12 -36.18
CA TYR A 49 -73.28 -14.11 -35.56
C TYR A 49 -72.36 -15.19 -36.14
N LEU A 50 -72.86 -16.42 -36.28
CA LEU A 50 -72.09 -17.52 -36.87
C LEU A 50 -71.68 -17.20 -38.31
N MET A 51 -72.57 -16.59 -39.10
CA MET A 51 -72.23 -16.12 -40.44
C MET A 51 -71.11 -15.07 -40.43
N LYS A 52 -71.16 -14.07 -39.54
CA LYS A 52 -70.07 -13.09 -39.39
C LYS A 52 -68.75 -13.72 -38.97
N VAL A 53 -68.79 -14.73 -38.10
CA VAL A 53 -67.58 -15.46 -37.70
C VAL A 53 -67.00 -16.22 -38.89
N LEU A 54 -67.84 -16.88 -39.67
CA LEU A 54 -67.43 -17.60 -40.88
C LEU A 54 -66.87 -16.65 -41.97
N GLU A 55 -67.35 -15.42 -42.06
CA GLU A 55 -66.78 -14.39 -42.97
C GLU A 55 -65.38 -13.92 -42.53
N LYS A 56 -65.07 -13.97 -41.22
CA LYS A 56 -63.77 -13.56 -40.67
C LYS A 56 -62.72 -14.64 -40.72
N ILE A 57 -63.15 -15.91 -40.74
CA ILE A 57 -62.25 -17.03 -40.95
C ILE A 57 -61.85 -17.00 -42.43
N PRO A 58 -60.55 -16.87 -42.75
CA PRO A 58 -60.09 -17.01 -44.12
C PRO A 58 -60.64 -18.34 -44.65
N LYS A 59 -61.39 -18.32 -45.74
CA LYS A 59 -61.88 -19.54 -46.36
C LYS A 59 -60.66 -20.37 -46.72
N GLY A 60 -60.37 -21.40 -45.92
CA GLY A 60 -59.44 -22.43 -46.29
C GLY A 60 -59.93 -23.00 -47.61
N HIS A 61 -59.08 -22.93 -48.63
CA HIS A 61 -59.37 -23.36 -49.98
C HIS A 61 -59.76 -24.85 -49.96
N TYR A 62 -61.06 -25.15 -50.00
CA TYR A 62 -61.59 -26.51 -50.13
C TYR A 62 -61.85 -26.89 -51.59
N GLU A 63 -61.07 -26.34 -52.52
CA GLU A 63 -61.30 -26.56 -53.94
C GLU A 63 -59.96 -26.64 -54.66
N GLY A 64 -59.34 -27.83 -54.61
CA GLY A 64 -58.51 -28.42 -55.66
C GLY A 64 -57.32 -27.65 -56.26
N GLU A 65 -57.04 -26.42 -55.86
CA GLU A 65 -55.83 -25.69 -56.27
C GLU A 65 -54.77 -25.98 -55.21
N GLU A 66 -53.80 -26.81 -55.61
CA GLU A 66 -52.55 -26.90 -54.88
C GLU A 66 -52.03 -25.48 -54.62
N PRO A 67 -51.51 -25.19 -53.41
CA PRO A 67 -50.82 -23.94 -53.17
C PRO A 67 -49.72 -23.85 -54.23
N ASP A 68 -49.72 -22.76 -55.02
CA ASP A 68 -48.76 -22.51 -56.09
C ASP A 68 -47.36 -22.93 -55.62
N GLU A 69 -46.89 -24.08 -56.10
CA GLU A 69 -45.68 -24.76 -55.59
C GLU A 69 -44.48 -23.81 -55.68
N ALA A 70 -44.52 -22.88 -56.64
CA ALA A 70 -43.53 -21.82 -56.79
C ALA A 70 -43.51 -20.85 -55.59
N LEU A 71 -44.67 -20.45 -55.06
CA LEU A 71 -44.74 -19.57 -53.88
C LEU A 71 -44.21 -20.28 -52.63
N VAL A 72 -44.60 -21.53 -52.41
CA VAL A 72 -44.10 -22.33 -51.28
C VAL A 72 -42.59 -22.57 -51.42
N GLY A 73 -42.11 -22.88 -52.63
CA GLY A 73 -40.70 -23.05 -52.92
C GLY A 73 -39.87 -21.81 -52.62
N THR A 74 -40.30 -20.62 -53.08
CA THR A 74 -39.58 -19.36 -52.80
C THR A 74 -39.53 -19.02 -51.31
N MET A 75 -40.59 -19.33 -50.55
CA MET A 75 -40.58 -19.18 -49.09
C MET A 75 -39.58 -20.14 -48.42
N VAL A 76 -39.57 -21.41 -48.83
CA VAL A 76 -38.62 -22.41 -48.30
C VAL A 76 -37.19 -21.99 -48.57
N GLU A 77 -36.86 -21.56 -49.80
CA GLU A 77 -35.53 -21.07 -50.14
C GLU A 77 -35.12 -19.84 -49.32
N HIS A 78 -36.06 -18.93 -49.05
CA HIS A 78 -35.79 -17.75 -48.22
C HIS A 78 -35.44 -18.15 -46.78
N TYR A 79 -36.23 -19.04 -46.18
CA TYR A 79 -35.97 -19.51 -44.82
C TYR A 79 -34.69 -20.36 -44.73
N GLU A 80 -34.37 -21.13 -45.76
CA GLU A 80 -33.11 -21.87 -45.83
C GLU A 80 -31.91 -20.93 -45.86
N LYS A 81 -31.94 -19.88 -46.68
CA LYS A 81 -30.91 -18.83 -46.69
C LYS A 81 -30.80 -18.14 -45.34
N LEU A 82 -31.93 -17.79 -44.71
CA LEU A 82 -31.95 -17.17 -43.39
C LEU A 82 -31.35 -18.10 -42.33
N PHE A 83 -31.66 -19.39 -42.39
CA PHE A 83 -31.14 -20.39 -41.47
C PHE A 83 -29.62 -20.52 -41.58
N ILE A 84 -29.07 -20.53 -42.80
CA ILE A 84 -27.61 -20.54 -43.03
C ILE A 84 -26.96 -19.30 -42.41
N VAL A 85 -27.53 -18.11 -42.63
CA VAL A 85 -27.00 -16.87 -42.06
C VAL A 85 -27.06 -16.89 -40.53
N ILE A 86 -28.16 -17.35 -39.94
CA ILE A 86 -28.30 -17.48 -38.48
C ILE A 86 -27.23 -18.41 -37.92
N GLN A 87 -27.00 -19.55 -38.58
CA GLN A 87 -26.02 -20.52 -38.13
C GLN A 87 -24.59 -19.96 -38.25
N ASP A 88 -24.29 -19.20 -39.30
CA ASP A 88 -23.00 -18.54 -39.48
C ASP A 88 -22.73 -17.47 -38.42
N VAL A 89 -23.72 -16.59 -38.17
CA VAL A 89 -23.64 -15.58 -37.10
C VAL A 89 -23.44 -16.24 -35.74
N GLN A 90 -24.09 -17.38 -35.49
CA GLN A 90 -23.94 -18.11 -34.24
C GLN A 90 -22.52 -18.67 -34.07
N LYS A 91 -21.92 -19.24 -35.11
CA LYS A 91 -20.52 -19.67 -35.10
C LYS A 91 -19.56 -18.50 -34.85
N HIS A 92 -19.82 -17.35 -35.47
CA HIS A 92 -19.02 -16.14 -35.25
C HIS A 92 -19.13 -15.63 -33.81
N LEU A 93 -20.32 -15.69 -33.22
CA LEU A 93 -20.53 -15.31 -31.83
C LEU A 93 -19.79 -16.26 -30.86
N GLU A 94 -19.81 -17.56 -31.13
CA GLU A 94 -19.06 -18.55 -30.37
C GLU A 94 -17.55 -18.30 -30.45
N ALA A 95 -17.00 -18.08 -31.64
CA ALA A 95 -15.59 -17.73 -31.83
C ALA A 95 -15.19 -16.43 -31.10
N LEU A 96 -16.05 -15.41 -31.13
CA LEU A 96 -15.83 -14.17 -30.38
C LEU A 96 -15.88 -14.40 -28.85
N SER A 97 -16.75 -15.30 -28.38
CA SER A 97 -16.83 -15.66 -26.96
C SER A 97 -15.56 -16.38 -26.49
N GLU A 98 -15.07 -17.34 -27.27
CA GLU A 98 -13.80 -18.04 -27.01
C GLU A 98 -12.62 -17.06 -27.01
N MET A 99 -12.54 -16.18 -28.01
CA MET A 99 -11.51 -15.15 -28.08
C MET A 99 -11.55 -14.24 -26.85
N LYS A 100 -12.74 -13.80 -26.43
CA LYS A 100 -12.92 -12.99 -25.22
C LYS A 100 -12.39 -13.73 -24.00
N GLN A 101 -12.73 -15.01 -23.85
CA GLN A 101 -12.26 -15.82 -22.73
C GLN A 101 -10.73 -15.91 -22.69
N VAL A 102 -10.08 -16.14 -23.83
CA VAL A 102 -8.61 -16.17 -23.92
C VAL A 102 -8.00 -14.82 -23.54
N ILE A 103 -8.59 -13.71 -23.99
CA ILE A 103 -8.11 -12.37 -23.64
C ILE A 103 -8.26 -12.11 -22.13
N CYS A 104 -9.40 -12.46 -21.55
CA CYS A 104 -9.62 -12.32 -20.10
C CYS A 104 -8.58 -13.12 -19.30
N GLN A 105 -8.32 -14.37 -19.67
CA GLN A 105 -7.31 -15.21 -19.01
C GLN A 105 -5.90 -14.62 -19.13
N ARG A 106 -5.53 -14.08 -20.29
CA ARG A 106 -4.23 -13.42 -20.49
C ARG A 106 -4.11 -12.16 -19.65
N LEU A 107 -5.19 -11.38 -19.57
CA LEU A 107 -5.23 -10.16 -18.77
C LEU A 107 -5.10 -10.49 -17.28
N GLU A 108 -5.81 -11.51 -16.78
CA GLU A 108 -5.70 -11.99 -15.41
C GLU A 108 -4.28 -12.48 -15.09
N SER A 109 -3.67 -13.27 -15.98
CA SER A 109 -2.29 -13.73 -15.81
C SER A 109 -1.28 -12.56 -15.78
N LEU A 110 -1.49 -11.55 -16.63
CA LEU A 110 -0.65 -10.36 -16.64
C LEU A 110 -0.83 -9.54 -15.36
N GLU A 111 -2.07 -9.36 -14.90
CA GLU A 111 -2.37 -8.68 -13.65
C GLU A 111 -1.71 -9.39 -12.47
N GLU A 112 -1.79 -10.72 -12.40
CA GLU A 112 -1.16 -11.50 -11.34
C GLU A 112 0.37 -11.36 -11.37
N SER A 113 0.97 -11.34 -12.56
CA SER A 113 2.42 -11.09 -12.70
C SER A 113 2.81 -9.70 -12.18
N HIS A 114 2.00 -8.68 -12.46
CA HIS A 114 2.22 -7.32 -11.96
C HIS A 114 2.03 -7.24 -10.44
N ARG A 115 0.98 -7.89 -9.90
CA ARG A 115 0.72 -8.00 -8.46
C ARG A 115 1.90 -8.63 -7.73
N ALA A 116 2.57 -9.62 -8.31
CA ALA A 116 3.77 -10.25 -7.75
C ALA A 116 5.06 -9.42 -7.95
N LEU A 117 5.20 -8.73 -9.09
CA LEU A 117 6.39 -7.95 -9.42
C LEU A 117 6.52 -6.70 -8.56
N ILE A 118 5.42 -6.00 -8.26
CA ILE A 118 5.46 -4.74 -7.51
C ILE A 118 6.09 -4.93 -6.10
N PRO A 119 5.67 -5.91 -5.28
CA PRO A 119 6.30 -6.19 -4.00
C PRO A 119 7.79 -6.56 -4.13
N SER A 120 8.17 -7.35 -5.12
CA SER A 120 9.57 -7.76 -5.30
C SER A 120 10.47 -6.57 -5.63
N LEU A 121 10.02 -5.67 -6.50
CA LEU A 121 10.73 -4.41 -6.81
C LEU A 121 10.81 -3.50 -5.58
N LYS A 122 9.72 -3.37 -4.81
CA LYS A 122 9.74 -2.61 -3.54
C LYS A 122 10.78 -3.17 -2.57
N ILE A 123 10.86 -4.49 -2.41
CA ILE A 123 11.85 -5.15 -1.56
C ILE A 123 13.27 -4.83 -2.04
N GLN A 124 13.54 -4.95 -3.35
CA GLN A 124 14.85 -4.64 -3.91
C GLN A 124 15.23 -3.16 -3.72
N LEU A 125 14.28 -2.25 -3.90
CA LEU A 125 14.50 -0.82 -3.68
C LEU A 125 14.84 -0.53 -2.21
N CYS A 126 14.13 -1.13 -1.27
CA CYS A 126 14.47 -1.04 0.16
C CYS A 126 15.86 -1.61 0.46
N GLN A 127 16.25 -2.71 -0.15
CA GLN A 127 17.59 -3.29 0.02
C GLN A 127 18.69 -2.38 -0.54
N LEU A 128 18.48 -1.80 -1.72
CA LEU A 128 19.39 -0.82 -2.33
C LEU A 128 19.52 0.43 -1.45
N GLN A 129 18.40 0.95 -0.95
CA GLN A 129 18.39 2.12 -0.07
C GLN A 129 19.14 1.84 1.23
N LYS A 130 18.97 0.66 1.85
CA LYS A 130 19.75 0.25 3.02
C LYS A 130 21.25 0.21 2.74
N ARG A 131 21.66 -0.32 1.58
CA ARG A 131 23.07 -0.35 1.17
C ARG A 131 23.64 1.06 0.99
N CYS A 132 22.90 1.94 0.32
CA CYS A 132 23.29 3.33 0.12
C CYS A 132 23.47 4.06 1.46
N HIS A 133 22.50 3.94 2.37
CA HIS A 133 22.58 4.52 3.72
C HIS A 133 23.76 3.97 4.52
N HIS A 134 24.02 2.66 4.42
CA HIS A 134 25.16 2.06 5.10
C HIS A 134 26.48 2.63 4.57
N GLN A 135 26.62 2.72 3.25
CA GLN A 135 27.81 3.26 2.62
C GLN A 135 28.00 4.75 2.94
N GLN A 136 26.92 5.54 2.95
CA GLN A 136 26.96 6.95 3.36
C GLN A 136 27.45 7.11 4.81
N LYS A 137 26.96 6.27 5.73
CA LYS A 137 27.44 6.27 7.12
C LYS A 137 28.92 5.93 7.21
N GLN A 138 29.39 4.95 6.44
CA GLN A 138 30.81 4.60 6.39
C GLN A 138 31.67 5.77 5.86
N TRP A 139 31.22 6.44 4.80
CA TRP A 139 31.90 7.63 4.27
C TRP A 139 31.99 8.74 5.31
N LEU A 140 30.89 9.04 6.00
CA LEU A 140 30.86 10.06 7.04
C LEU A 140 31.82 9.72 8.20
N GLN A 141 31.88 8.46 8.61
CA GLN A 141 32.82 8.00 9.63
C GLN A 141 34.29 8.14 9.19
N LEU A 142 34.57 7.84 7.91
CA LEU A 142 35.91 8.00 7.36
C LEU A 142 36.31 9.47 7.30
N GLU A 143 35.39 10.34 6.89
CA GLU A 143 35.59 11.78 6.85
C GLU A 143 35.90 12.35 8.24
N HIS A 144 35.12 11.97 9.27
CA HIS A 144 35.39 12.34 10.66
C HIS A 144 36.75 11.82 11.16
N ARG A 145 37.17 10.63 10.73
CA ARG A 145 38.50 10.11 11.07
C ARG A 145 39.61 10.94 10.44
N VAL A 146 39.45 11.33 9.18
CA VAL A 146 40.43 12.14 8.44
C VAL A 146 40.52 13.55 9.02
N THR A 147 39.40 14.18 9.36
CA THR A 147 39.40 15.50 9.99
C THR A 147 40.07 15.46 11.37
N SER A 148 39.73 14.48 12.21
CA SER A 148 40.35 14.31 13.52
C SER A 148 41.87 14.08 13.43
N GLN A 149 42.34 13.32 12.44
CA GLN A 149 43.77 13.12 12.19
C GLN A 149 44.46 14.43 11.79
N LYS A 150 43.82 15.24 10.94
CA LYS A 150 44.35 16.54 10.51
C LYS A 150 44.46 17.50 11.70
N ASP A 151 43.48 17.50 12.60
CA ASP A 151 43.45 18.35 13.79
C ASP A 151 44.53 17.94 14.81
N MET A 152 44.74 16.64 15.03
CA MET A 152 45.84 16.12 15.86
C MET A 152 47.22 16.44 15.27
N GLY A 153 47.36 16.38 13.94
CA GLY A 153 48.58 16.81 13.23
C GLY A 153 48.85 18.30 13.42
N SER A 154 47.81 19.14 13.32
CA SER A 154 47.90 20.58 13.58
C SER A 154 48.36 20.89 15.01
N TYR A 155 47.75 20.25 16.01
CA TYR A 155 48.13 20.42 17.42
C TYR A 155 49.58 19.99 17.69
N SER A 156 49.99 18.84 17.14
CA SER A 156 51.37 18.34 17.30
C SER A 156 52.39 19.29 16.67
N ASN A 157 52.10 19.82 15.48
CA ASN A 157 52.95 20.81 14.82
C ASN A 157 53.02 22.13 15.61
N GLN A 158 51.91 22.57 16.18
CA GLN A 158 51.86 23.77 17.01
C GLN A 158 52.69 23.60 18.29
N LEU A 159 52.60 22.44 18.95
CA LEU A 159 53.40 22.11 20.13
C LEU A 159 54.90 22.07 19.79
N LEU A 160 55.29 21.44 18.67
CA LEU A 160 56.68 21.42 18.21
C LEU A 160 57.21 22.85 17.95
N ASN A 161 56.40 23.73 17.35
CA ASN A 161 56.76 25.13 17.16
C ASN A 161 57.00 25.86 18.50
N TYR A 162 56.14 25.64 19.51
CA TYR A 162 56.34 26.21 20.84
C TYR A 162 57.64 25.73 21.50
N VAL A 163 57.93 24.43 21.43
CA VAL A 163 59.17 23.85 21.96
C VAL A 163 60.39 24.45 21.24
N GLN A 164 60.34 24.56 19.92
CA GLN A 164 61.42 25.17 19.14
C GLN A 164 61.64 26.63 19.53
N MET A 165 60.58 27.42 19.71
CA MET A 165 60.69 28.82 20.19
C MET A 165 61.29 28.90 21.60
N ALA A 166 60.91 27.99 22.50
CA ALA A 166 61.45 27.95 23.86
C ALA A 166 62.95 27.67 23.86
N ILE A 167 63.40 26.68 23.08
CA ILE A 167 64.82 26.36 22.89
C ILE A 167 65.56 27.57 22.31
N ASP A 168 65.02 28.22 21.28
CA ASP A 168 65.65 29.38 20.66
C ASP A 168 65.75 30.57 21.61
N SER A 169 64.75 30.76 22.48
CA SER A 169 64.78 31.76 23.55
C SER A 169 65.86 31.44 24.58
N MET A 170 65.97 30.19 25.01
CA MET A 170 67.01 29.75 25.96
C MET A 170 68.41 29.91 25.38
N VAL A 171 68.62 29.56 24.12
CA VAL A 171 69.90 29.76 23.41
C VAL A 171 70.30 31.23 23.40
N ARG A 172 69.35 32.15 23.15
CA ARG A 172 69.62 33.60 23.21
C ARG A 172 70.09 34.04 24.59
N GLN A 173 69.50 33.49 25.66
CA GLN A 173 69.89 33.79 27.03
C GLN A 173 71.25 33.18 27.43
N CYS A 174 71.58 32.02 26.85
CA CYS A 174 72.85 31.34 27.09
C CYS A 174 74.01 31.88 26.23
N SER A 175 73.71 32.73 25.23
CA SER A 175 74.71 33.27 24.31
C SER A 175 75.53 34.39 24.96
N PRO A 176 76.88 34.39 24.86
CA PRO A 176 77.72 35.46 25.40
C PRO A 176 77.49 36.80 24.68
N SER A 177 77.38 37.92 25.42
CA SER A 177 77.15 39.28 24.88
C SER A 177 78.16 39.78 23.84
N THR A 178 79.28 39.08 23.63
CA THR A 178 80.37 39.49 22.72
C THR A 178 80.41 38.70 21.40
N ARG A 179 79.49 37.76 21.15
CA ARG A 179 79.45 37.00 19.90
C ARG A 179 78.23 37.43 19.08
N SER A 180 78.47 37.99 17.89
CA SER A 180 77.41 38.30 16.93
C SER A 180 76.54 37.07 16.69
N ALA A 181 75.21 37.24 16.76
CA ALA A 181 74.22 36.16 16.74
C ALA A 181 74.51 35.14 15.62
N PRO A 182 74.84 33.88 15.96
CA PRO A 182 75.14 32.88 14.96
C PRO A 182 73.89 32.54 14.15
N ARG A 183 74.03 32.61 12.81
CA ARG A 183 73.07 32.10 11.83
C ARG A 183 72.61 30.69 12.21
N THR A 184 71.29 30.50 12.27
CA THR A 184 70.57 29.21 12.22
C THR A 184 71.36 27.99 12.71
N MET A 185 71.58 27.86 14.02
CA MET A 185 72.12 26.64 14.63
C MET A 185 71.12 25.48 14.54
N GLY A 186 71.61 24.25 14.35
CA GLY A 186 70.79 23.03 14.41
C GLY A 186 70.28 22.73 15.84
N LEU A 187 69.17 21.99 15.97
CA LEU A 187 68.52 21.72 17.26
C LEU A 187 69.47 21.07 18.29
N PHE A 188 70.22 20.05 17.90
CA PHE A 188 71.16 19.38 18.81
C PHE A 188 72.24 20.35 19.30
N SER A 189 72.84 21.12 18.40
CA SER A 189 73.83 22.14 18.76
C SER A 189 73.26 23.24 19.67
N LYS A 190 71.98 23.58 19.52
CA LYS A 190 71.27 24.50 20.43
C LYS A 190 71.15 23.91 21.84
N LEU A 191 70.84 22.62 21.95
CA LEU A 191 70.73 21.93 23.24
C LEU A 191 72.10 21.74 23.90
N ASP A 192 73.13 21.36 23.12
CA ASP A 192 74.50 21.24 23.60
C ASP A 192 74.99 22.57 24.18
N LEU A 193 74.73 23.70 23.49
CA LEU A 193 75.07 25.03 23.97
C LEU A 193 74.36 25.39 25.28
N ILE A 194 73.07 25.07 25.41
CA ILE A 194 72.33 25.28 26.66
C ILE A 194 72.95 24.41 27.78
N GLN A 195 73.28 23.16 27.49
CA GLN A 195 73.89 22.24 28.47
C GLN A 195 75.28 22.73 28.91
N GLU A 196 76.14 23.12 27.98
CA GLU A 196 77.45 23.69 28.28
C GLU A 196 77.34 24.94 29.14
N PHE A 197 76.41 25.86 28.81
CA PHE A 197 76.16 27.05 29.62
C PHE A 197 75.68 26.70 31.04
N MET A 198 74.77 25.74 31.19
CA MET A 198 74.33 25.31 32.53
C MET A 198 75.47 24.70 33.35
N LEU A 199 76.34 23.90 32.71
CA LEU A 199 77.51 23.29 33.36
C LEU A 199 78.52 24.36 33.77
N ASP A 200 78.83 25.31 32.89
CA ASP A 200 79.72 26.45 33.17
C ASP A 200 79.19 27.33 34.31
N LYS A 201 77.88 27.65 34.31
CA LYS A 201 77.25 28.41 35.40
C LYS A 201 77.30 27.67 36.72
N MET A 202 77.07 26.36 36.70
CA MET A 202 77.14 25.53 37.90
C MET A 202 78.56 25.43 38.43
N GLU A 203 79.55 25.27 37.57
CA GLU A 203 80.97 25.25 37.94
C GLU A 203 81.42 26.62 38.46
N THR A 204 81.01 27.71 37.81
CA THR A 204 81.23 29.08 38.28
C THR A 204 80.63 29.31 39.67
N MET A 205 79.38 28.88 39.90
CA MET A 205 78.77 28.97 41.23
C MET A 205 79.49 28.11 42.25
N ARG A 206 79.95 26.91 41.89
CA ARG A 206 80.77 26.05 42.76
C ARG A 206 82.08 26.73 43.15
N PHE A 207 82.78 27.33 42.19
CA PHE A 207 83.99 28.12 42.45
C PHE A 207 83.71 29.33 43.35
N ILE A 208 82.62 30.07 43.10
CA ILE A 208 82.20 31.18 43.95
C ILE A 208 81.87 30.69 45.37
N SER A 209 81.15 29.57 45.52
CA SER A 209 80.86 28.99 46.83
C SER A 209 82.11 28.56 47.58
N LEU A 210 83.12 28.02 46.89
CA LEU A 210 84.43 27.69 47.47
C LEU A 210 85.24 28.94 47.84
N LEU A 211 85.13 30.02 47.08
CA LEU A 211 85.77 31.31 47.40
C LEU A 211 85.05 32.08 48.50
N MET A 212 83.74 31.86 48.66
CA MET A 212 82.91 32.41 49.73
C MET A 212 82.87 31.50 50.98
N GLU A 213 83.66 30.43 51.05
CA GLU A 213 83.92 29.76 52.32
C GLU A 213 84.56 30.76 53.30
N PRO A 214 83.92 31.06 54.45
CA PRO A 214 84.51 31.93 55.46
C PRO A 214 85.76 31.26 56.03
N ARG A 215 86.93 31.89 55.89
CA ARG A 215 88.11 31.55 56.68
C ARG A 215 87.81 31.81 58.15
N VAL A 216 87.43 30.77 58.89
CA VAL A 216 87.47 30.75 60.36
C VAL A 216 88.52 29.74 60.78
N CYS A 217 89.65 30.25 61.25
CA CYS A 217 90.73 29.48 61.86
C CYS A 217 90.24 28.89 63.19
N TRP A 218 90.41 27.59 63.40
CA TRP A 218 90.19 26.95 64.70
C TRP A 218 91.34 27.29 65.67
N LEU A 219 91.01 27.81 66.85
CA LEU A 219 91.76 27.57 68.09
C LEU A 219 90.72 27.13 69.13
N GLY A 220 90.92 25.95 69.74
CA GLY A 220 89.97 25.38 70.68
C GLY A 220 89.96 26.11 72.01
N ASP A 221 88.75 26.29 72.57
CA ASP A 221 88.46 25.80 73.92
C ASP A 221 86.95 25.76 74.22
N SER A 222 86.54 24.61 74.75
CA SER A 222 85.49 24.34 75.75
C SER A 222 84.00 24.73 75.56
N LEU A 223 83.19 23.67 75.70
CA LEU A 223 81.93 23.55 76.48
C LEU A 223 80.56 23.67 75.78
N LYS A 224 79.89 22.50 75.75
CA LYS A 224 78.43 22.19 75.75
C LYS A 224 77.66 22.11 74.43
N ASP A 225 77.24 20.87 74.13
CA ASP A 225 76.05 20.45 73.36
C ASP A 225 74.76 20.89 74.12
N PRO A 226 73.60 21.16 73.48
CA PRO A 226 72.74 20.11 72.92
C PRO A 226 71.98 20.43 71.61
N ARG A 227 71.97 19.44 70.70
CA ARG A 227 70.83 18.94 69.88
C ARG A 227 70.08 19.90 68.92
N ARG A 228 70.00 19.52 67.64
CA ARG A 228 68.76 19.48 66.82
C ARG A 228 68.96 18.78 65.46
N TYR A 229 68.24 17.67 65.24
CA TYR A 229 67.96 17.14 63.90
C TYR A 229 66.76 17.90 63.27
N PRO A 230 66.67 17.96 61.94
CA PRO A 230 65.51 17.37 61.27
C PRO A 230 65.92 16.55 60.04
N ARG A 231 65.61 15.25 59.98
CA ARG A 231 64.33 14.64 59.60
C ARG A 231 64.11 14.64 58.07
N SER A 232 64.53 13.55 57.43
CA SER A 232 64.17 13.16 56.06
C SER A 232 62.78 12.53 56.02
N PHE A 233 61.84 13.14 55.30
CA PHE A 233 60.59 12.53 54.79
C PHE A 233 60.24 13.31 53.50
N GLY A 234 59.70 12.73 52.43
CA GLY A 234 59.23 11.38 52.17
C GLY A 234 58.88 11.26 50.68
N LYS A 235 58.78 10.02 50.21
CA LYS A 235 58.31 9.67 48.85
C LYS A 235 56.81 9.99 48.73
N CYS A 236 56.37 10.57 47.62
CA CYS A 236 54.94 10.60 47.28
C CYS A 236 54.48 9.21 46.79
N PRO A 237 53.31 8.71 47.23
CA PRO A 237 52.70 7.52 46.65
C PRO A 237 51.99 7.83 45.32
N ARG A 238 51.92 6.79 44.50
CA ARG A 238 51.23 6.68 43.23
C ARG A 238 49.78 6.26 43.51
N ASP A 239 48.81 7.11 43.21
CA ASP A 239 47.40 6.72 43.23
C ASP A 239 47.07 5.90 41.98
N GLN A 240 46.69 4.65 42.22
CA GLN A 240 45.76 3.91 41.37
C GLN A 240 44.35 4.20 41.87
N ASP A 241 43.45 4.55 40.96
CA ASP A 241 42.16 3.89 40.77
C ASP A 241 41.22 4.82 40.02
N SER A 242 40.73 4.36 38.86
CA SER A 242 39.29 4.13 38.70
C SER A 242 38.98 3.58 37.30
N VAL A 243 38.64 2.28 37.27
CA VAL A 243 37.87 1.65 36.20
C VAL A 243 36.41 2.09 36.37
N PRO A 244 35.70 2.55 35.33
CA PRO A 244 34.25 2.64 35.37
C PRO A 244 33.63 1.34 34.84
N ARG A 245 32.88 0.67 35.72
CA ARG A 245 31.98 -0.43 35.41
C ARG A 245 30.69 0.15 34.85
N THR A 246 30.38 -0.16 33.58
CA THR A 246 29.07 0.10 32.98
C THR A 246 28.01 -0.85 33.55
N PRO A 247 26.74 -0.41 33.59
CA PRO A 247 25.66 -1.30 33.18
C PRO A 247 24.80 -0.69 32.06
N PHE A 248 24.31 -1.58 31.22
CA PHE A 248 23.50 -1.41 30.02
C PHE A 248 22.14 -0.72 30.23
N PRO A 249 21.51 -0.23 29.15
CA PRO A 249 20.28 0.55 29.20
C PRO A 249 19.02 -0.32 29.30
N GLY A 250 18.03 0.20 30.03
CA GLY A 250 16.69 -0.36 30.11
C GLY A 250 15.86 -0.07 28.86
N THR A 251 15.28 -1.13 28.33
CA THR A 251 14.22 -1.18 27.32
C THR A 251 12.95 -0.51 27.83
N GLN A 252 12.37 0.43 27.08
CA GLN A 252 10.94 0.68 27.08
C GLN A 252 10.42 0.91 25.67
N THR A 253 9.61 -0.04 25.24
CA THR A 253 8.68 -0.01 24.12
C THR A 253 7.52 0.93 24.45
N SER A 254 7.15 1.80 23.50
CA SER A 254 5.83 2.44 23.50
C SER A 254 5.34 2.50 22.07
N ASP A 255 4.38 1.62 21.78
CA ASP A 255 3.65 1.53 20.53
C ASP A 255 2.77 2.76 20.33
N CYS A 256 2.77 3.28 19.10
CA CYS A 256 1.77 4.21 18.59
C CYS A 256 0.78 3.41 17.74
N SER A 257 -0.48 3.36 18.18
CA SER A 257 -1.60 2.77 17.45
C SER A 257 -2.23 3.74 16.45
N SER A 258 -2.71 3.14 15.35
CA SER A 258 -3.76 3.58 14.39
C SER A 258 -3.31 4.51 13.25
N PRO A 259 -3.98 4.54 12.06
CA PRO A 259 -5.37 4.09 11.78
C PRO A 259 -5.63 3.34 10.44
N HIS A 260 -6.90 2.93 10.28
CA HIS A 260 -7.64 2.43 9.09
C HIS A 260 -7.62 0.94 8.76
#